data_AF-A0A139CRK7-F1
#
_entry.id   AF-A0A139CRK7-F1
#
_cell.length_a   1.000
_cell.length_b   1.000
_cell.length_c   1.000
_cell.angle_alpha   90.00
_cell.angle_beta   90.00
_cell.angle_gamma   90.00
#
_symmetry.space_group_name_H-M   'P 1'
#
loop_
_entity.id
_entity.type
_entity.pdbx_description
1 polymer ?
#
loop_
_entity_poly.entity_id
_entity_poly.type
_entity_poly.pdbx_seq_one_letter_code
_entity_poly.pdbx_strand_id
1 'polypeptide(L)'
;MAFAPEYAIHIQFWVWMTFLTIFSSIAIIWLGVENGDKYSKEDSNAHAEEFGGVIAESHGPITNFLWVIYVILTIWTIAYFWLHWSEFSSLSM
;
A
#
# COMPACT_ATOMS: atom_id res chain seq x y z
N MET A 1 26.97 -11.47 -32.83
CA MET A 1 26.64 -11.99 -31.49
C MET A 1 25.21 -12.48 -31.55
N ALA A 2 24.97 -13.78 -31.43
CA ALA A 2 23.61 -14.31 -31.33
C ALA A 2 23.13 -14.09 -29.89
N PHE A 3 22.01 -13.40 -29.71
CA PHE A 3 21.35 -13.31 -28.40
C PHE A 3 20.93 -14.72 -28.00
N ALA A 4 21.53 -15.27 -26.94
CA ALA A 4 21.09 -16.54 -26.40
C ALA A 4 19.64 -16.41 -25.88
N PRO A 5 18.78 -17.41 -26.09
CA PRO A 5 17.34 -17.32 -25.79
C PRO A 5 17.05 -17.06 -24.30
N GLU A 6 17.98 -17.41 -23.42
CA GLU A 6 17.97 -17.10 -21.99
C GLU A 6 17.91 -15.59 -21.71
N TYR A 7 18.55 -14.74 -22.53
CA TYR A 7 18.48 -13.28 -22.37
C TYR A 7 17.10 -12.72 -22.67
N ALA A 8 16.32 -13.35 -23.55
CA ALA A 8 14.99 -12.89 -23.90
C ALA A 8 14.03 -13.00 -22.70
N ILE A 9 14.16 -14.07 -21.90
CA ILE A 9 13.36 -14.28 -20.68
C ILE A 9 13.68 -13.20 -19.64
N HIS A 10 14.96 -12.89 -19.45
CA HIS A 10 15.38 -11.83 -18.54
C HIS A 10 14.85 -10.46 -18.97
N ILE A 11 14.96 -10.10 -20.25
CA ILE A 11 14.44 -8.84 -20.77
C ILE A 11 12.93 -8.77 -20.57
N GLN A 12 12.20 -9.85 -20.89
CA GLN A 12 10.76 -9.92 -20.69
C GLN A 12 10.39 -9.72 -19.22
N PHE A 13 11.09 -10.36 -18.27
CA PHE A 13 10.87 -10.17 -16.84
C PHE A 13 11.05 -8.71 -16.42
N TRP A 14 12.15 -8.06 -16.83
CA TRP A 14 12.41 -6.65 -16.50
C TRP A 14 11.37 -5.69 -17.09
N VAL A 15 10.90 -5.96 -18.31
CA VAL A 15 9.83 -5.19 -18.95
C VAL A 15 8.55 -5.28 -18.12
N TRP A 16 8.13 -6.49 -17.72
CA TRP A 16 6.95 -6.68 -16.88
C TRP A 16 7.09 -6.04 -15.51
N MET A 17 8.25 -6.17 -14.87
CA MET A 17 8.53 -5.52 -13.58
C MET A 17 8.50 -3.99 -13.67
N THR A 18 8.99 -3.44 -14.79
CA THR A 18 8.94 -2.00 -15.06
C THR A 18 7.50 -1.53 -15.20
N PHE A 19 6.68 -2.24 -15.99
CA PHE A 19 5.26 -1.93 -16.11
C PHE A 19 4.54 -2.02 -14.77
N LEU A 20 4.73 -3.12 -14.04
CA LEU A 20 4.13 -3.31 -12.71
C LEU A 20 4.45 -2.12 -11.79
N THR A 21 5.71 -1.71 -11.74
CA THR A 21 6.18 -0.59 -10.90
C THR A 21 5.56 0.73 -11.31
N ILE A 22 5.49 1.02 -12.62
CA ILE A 22 4.89 2.26 -13.13
C ILE A 22 3.40 2.30 -12.79
N PHE A 23 2.67 1.23 -13.10
CA PHE A 23 1.23 1.17 -12.86
C PHE A 23 0.88 1.19 -11.38
N SER A 24 1.64 0.47 -10.53
CA SER A 24 1.42 0.51 -9.07
C SER A 24 1.66 1.91 -8.51
N SER A 25 2.70 2.61 -8.98
CA SER A 25 3.00 3.99 -8.55
C SER A 25 1.90 4.95 -8.96
N ILE A 26 1.40 4.86 -10.20
CA ILE A 26 0.28 5.69 -10.68
C ILE A 26 -0.97 5.42 -9.85
N ALA A 27 -1.29 4.14 -9.59
CA ALA A 27 -2.46 3.76 -8.79
C ALA A 27 -2.38 4.29 -7.36
N ILE A 28 -1.21 4.20 -6.73
CA ILE A 28 -0.96 4.75 -5.38
C ILE A 28 -1.14 6.27 -5.34
N ILE A 29 -0.55 6.99 -6.30
CA ILE A 29 -0.68 8.45 -6.39
C ILE A 29 -2.14 8.83 -6.61
N TRP A 30 -2.84 8.14 -7.52
CA TRP A 30 -4.25 8.39 -7.81
C TRP A 30 -5.14 8.18 -6.57
N LEU A 31 -4.94 7.07 -5.84
CA LEU A 31 -5.63 6.82 -4.57
C LEU A 31 -5.32 7.88 -3.51
N GLY A 32 -4.08 8.38 -3.47
CA GLY A 32 -3.69 9.45 -2.56
C GLY A 32 -4.42 10.77 -2.86
N VAL A 33 -4.52 11.13 -4.14
CA VAL A 33 -5.16 12.38 -4.59
C VAL A 33 -6.69 12.32 -4.43
N GLU A 34 -7.34 11.21 -4.77
CA GLU A 34 -8.81 11.07 -4.68
C GLU A 34 -9.35 11.28 -3.25
N ASN A 35 -8.56 10.96 -2.22
CA ASN A 35 -9.00 11.11 -0.83
C ASN A 35 -8.96 12.55 -0.32
N GLY A 36 -8.24 13.46 -0.99
CA GLY A 36 -8.21 14.88 -0.62
C GLY A 36 -9.55 15.59 -0.83
N ASP A 37 -10.37 15.11 -1.77
CA ASP A 37 -11.62 15.77 -2.18
C ASP A 37 -12.84 15.33 -1.34
N LYS A 38 -12.77 14.17 -0.68
CA LYS A 38 -13.93 13.58 0.03
C LYS A 38 -14.06 13.99 1.50
N TYR A 39 -13.04 14.64 2.07
CA TYR A 39 -13.08 15.14 3.44
C TYR A 39 -12.27 16.43 3.54
N SER A 40 -12.95 17.58 3.43
CA SER A 40 -12.27 18.89 3.45
C SER A 40 -11.87 19.26 4.88
N LYS A 41 -10.90 20.18 5.00
CA LYS A 41 -10.50 20.73 6.32
C LYS A 41 -11.67 21.43 7.02
N GLU A 42 -12.57 22.04 6.26
CA GLU A 42 -13.75 22.71 6.79
C GLU A 42 -14.74 21.72 7.37
N ASP A 43 -14.93 20.58 6.72
CA ASP A 43 -15.82 19.51 7.20
C ASP A 43 -15.24 18.82 8.45
N SER A 44 -13.92 18.59 8.46
CA SER A 44 -13.14 18.14 9.61
C SER A 44 -13.33 19.07 10.81
N ASN A 45 -13.21 20.38 10.60
CA ASN A 45 -13.31 21.35 11.68
C ASN A 45 -14.77 21.53 12.16
N ALA A 46 -15.75 21.38 11.28
CA ALA A 46 -17.17 21.47 11.64
C ALA A 46 -17.63 20.32 12.54
N HIS A 47 -16.99 19.15 12.43
CA HIS A 47 -17.31 17.94 13.21
C HIS A 47 -16.26 17.62 14.28
N ALA A 48 -15.36 18.55 14.58
CA ALA A 48 -14.31 18.32 15.57
C ALA A 48 -14.87 18.44 16.99
N GLU A 49 -14.62 17.44 17.83
CA GLU A 49 -14.89 17.53 19.27
C GLU A 49 -13.71 18.19 19.98
N GLU A 50 -13.99 19.21 20.81
CA GLU A 50 -12.98 19.88 21.62
C GLU A 50 -12.78 19.19 22.97
N PHE A 51 -11.53 18.82 23.24
CA PHE A 51 -11.07 18.27 24.51
C PHE A 51 -10.27 19.33 25.27
N GLY A 52 -10.84 19.79 26.38
CA GLY A 52 -10.19 20.74 27.30
C GLY A 52 -9.90 22.12 26.71
N GLY A 53 -10.48 22.46 25.55
CA GLY A 53 -10.26 23.74 24.86
C GLY A 53 -8.87 23.90 24.23
N VAL A 54 -8.10 22.82 24.11
CA VAL A 54 -6.72 22.85 23.56
C VAL A 54 -6.54 21.88 22.38
N ILE A 55 -7.31 20.79 22.34
CA ILE A 55 -7.22 19.76 21.31
C ILE A 55 -8.59 19.61 20.66
N ALA A 56 -8.64 19.69 19.33
CA ALA A 56 -9.83 19.42 18.54
C ALA A 56 -9.58 18.16 17.70
N GLU A 57 -10.37 17.11 17.92
CA GLU A 57 -10.24 15.84 17.20
C GLU A 57 -11.36 15.71 16.17
N SER A 58 -10.97 15.63 14.89
CA SER A 58 -11.88 15.35 13.79
C SER A 58 -11.96 13.85 13.54
N HIS A 59 -13.17 13.30 13.56
CA HIS A 59 -13.44 11.91 13.22
C HIS A 59 -13.80 11.75 11.74
N GLY A 60 -12.78 11.70 10.89
CA GLY A 60 -12.94 11.43 9.47
C GLY A 60 -12.95 9.93 9.13
N PRO A 61 -13.56 9.53 8.01
CA PRO A 61 -13.47 8.15 7.53
C PRO A 61 -12.02 7.79 7.15
N ILE A 62 -11.65 6.52 7.36
CA ILE A 62 -10.36 5.98 6.87
C ILE A 62 -10.32 6.12 5.35
N THR A 63 -9.22 6.68 4.83
CA THR A 63 -9.07 6.91 3.39
C THR A 63 -9.01 5.59 2.61
N ASN A 64 -9.50 5.61 1.36
CA ASN A 64 -9.40 4.44 0.47
C ASN A 64 -7.94 4.04 0.24
N PHE A 65 -7.02 5.02 0.23
CA PHE A 65 -5.59 4.78 0.16
C PHE A 65 -5.10 3.91 1.33
N LEU A 66 -5.45 4.29 2.57
CA LEU A 66 -5.08 3.53 3.76
C LEU A 66 -5.66 2.11 3.72
N TRP A 67 -6.92 1.96 3.31
CA TRP A 67 -7.53 0.64 3.15
C TRP A 67 -6.79 -0.25 2.16
N VAL A 68 -6.46 0.28 0.97
CA VAL A 68 -5.76 -0.48 -0.07
C VAL A 68 -4.37 -0.91 0.40
N ILE A 69 -3.61 0.02 0.99
CA ILE A 69 -2.26 -0.29 1.53
C ILE A 69 -2.36 -1.33 2.65
N TYR A 70 -3.33 -1.18 3.56
CA TYR A 70 -3.53 -2.12 4.65
C TYR A 70 -3.81 -3.54 4.15
N VAL A 71 -4.66 -3.69 3.14
CA VAL A 71 -4.96 -4.99 2.53
C VAL A 71 -3.72 -5.59 1.85
N ILE A 72 -2.96 -4.78 1.09
CA ILE A 72 -1.73 -5.24 0.43
C ILE A 72 -0.72 -5.76 1.47
N LEU A 73 -0.48 -4.99 2.53
CA LEU A 73 0.43 -5.38 3.59
C LEU A 73 -0.05 -6.64 4.30
N THR A 74 -1.35 -6.74 4.59
CA THR A 74 -1.94 -7.93 5.22
C THR A 74 -1.73 -9.18 4.37
N ILE A 75 -2.00 -9.10 3.06
CA ILE A 75 -1.78 -10.22 2.13
C ILE A 75 -0.30 -10.58 2.09
N TRP A 76 0.59 -9.59 1.99
CA TRP A 76 2.04 -9.81 1.97
C TRP A 76 2.51 -10.50 3.26
N THR A 77 2.04 -10.05 4.42
CA THR A 77 2.38 -10.64 5.72
C THR A 77 1.94 -12.10 5.78
N ILE A 78 0.70 -12.42 5.37
CA ILE A 78 0.22 -13.81 5.34
C ILE A 78 1.09 -14.67 4.42
N ALA A 79 1.40 -14.18 3.21
CA ALA A 79 2.24 -14.90 2.26
C ALA A 79 3.66 -15.13 2.79
N TYR A 80 4.23 -14.11 3.45
CA TYR A 80 5.55 -14.19 4.07
C TYR A 80 5.58 -15.24 5.17
N PHE A 81 4.63 -15.21 6.11
CA PHE A 81 4.54 -16.21 7.17
C PHE A 81 4.35 -17.62 6.61
N TRP A 82 3.55 -17.78 5.56
CA TRP A 82 3.34 -19.08 4.92
C TRP A 82 4.63 -19.63 4.31
N LEU A 83 5.38 -18.81 3.57
CA LEU A 83 6.63 -19.21 2.92
C LEU A 83 7.74 -19.53 3.93
N HIS A 84 7.79 -18.79 5.03
CA HIS A 84 8.83 -18.91 6.07
C HIS A 84 8.36 -19.72 7.29
N TRP A 85 7.24 -20.45 7.19
CA TRP A 85 6.65 -21.17 8.31
C TRP A 85 7.62 -22.14 9.00
N SER A 86 8.43 -22.85 8.21
CA SER A 86 9.43 -23.80 8.73
C SER A 86 10.49 -23.11 9.59
N GLU A 87 10.93 -21.92 9.22
CA GLU A 87 11.92 -21.13 9.97
C GLU A 87 11.36 -20.73 11.34
N PHE A 88 10.11 -20.27 11.39
CA PHE A 88 9.44 -19.93 12.65
C PHE A 88 9.20 -21.15 13.55
N SER A 89 8.86 -22.30 12.97
CA SER A 89 8.70 -23.52 13.75
C SER A 89 10.01 -23.96 14.42
N SER A 90 11.16 -23.74 13.76
CA SER A 90 12.48 -24.10 14.28
C SER A 90 12.98 -23.19 15.40
N LEU A 91 12.50 -21.95 15.47
CA LEU A 91 12.80 -20.99 16.55
C LEU A 91 11.98 -21.24 17.83
N SER A 92 10.92 -22.06 17.74
CA SER A 92 10.04 -22.37 18.87
C SER A 92 10.45 -23.62 19.67
N MET A 93 11.61 -24.22 19.36
CA MET A 93 12.25 -25.31 20.12
C MET A 93 13.44 -24.83 20.94
#